data_AF-A0A1E5V1T9-F1
#
_entry.id   AF-A0A1E5V1T9-F1
#
_cell.length_a   1.000
_cell.length_b   1.000
_cell.length_c   1.000
_cell.angle_alpha   90.00
_cell.angle_beta   90.00
_cell.angle_gamma   90.00
#
_symmetry.space_group_name_H-M   'P 1'
#
loop_
_entity.id
_entity.type
_entity.pdbx_description
1 polymer ?
#
loop_
_entity_poly.entity_id
_entity_poly.type
_entity_poly.pdbx_seq_one_letter_code
_entity_poly.pdbx_strand_id
1 'polypeptide(L)'
;LTARNWPCNLECVLCDQIEETATHLCLHCCFAREVWVLIRNWTGQLIPVPGMEEEDVEDWWNKTPAPLSKAQQRSTAAVLMYTALHIWKERNRRVFVGK
;
A
#
# COMPACT_ATOMS: atom_id res chain seq x y z
N LEU A 1 1.05 20.00 -2.65
CA LEU A 1 0.97 19.30 -3.95
C LEU A 1 0.78 20.26 -5.14
N THR A 2 0.33 21.50 -4.91
CA THR A 2 0.22 22.59 -5.90
C THR A 2 1.54 23.24 -6.33
N ALA A 3 2.64 23.01 -5.60
CA ALA A 3 3.90 23.71 -5.83
C ALA A 3 4.70 23.26 -7.07
N ARG A 4 4.25 22.21 -7.78
CA ARG A 4 5.04 21.56 -8.85
C ARG A 4 4.34 21.39 -10.20
N ASN A 5 3.18 22.03 -10.42
CA ASN A 5 2.47 22.02 -11.71
C ASN A 5 2.21 20.61 -12.27
N TRP A 6 1.96 19.65 -11.38
CA TRP A 6 1.64 18.27 -11.74
C TRP A 6 0.24 18.20 -12.35
N PRO A 7 0.00 17.43 -13.43
CA PRO A 7 -1.34 17.20 -13.92
C PRO A 7 -2.12 16.49 -12.82
N CYS A 8 -3.01 17.22 -12.12
CA CYS A 8 -3.87 16.66 -11.09
C CYS A 8 -4.81 15.63 -11.74
N ASN A 9 -4.35 14.40 -11.95
CA ASN A 9 -5.24 13.27 -11.89
C ASN A 9 -5.71 13.24 -10.45
N LEU A 10 -6.93 13.74 -10.24
CA LEU A 10 -7.61 13.62 -8.96
C LEU A 10 -7.74 12.13 -8.61
N GLU A 11 -8.02 11.30 -9.60
CA GLU A 11 -8.21 9.86 -9.44
C GLU A 11 -6.88 9.09 -9.34
N CYS A 12 -6.89 8.05 -8.50
CA CYS A 12 -5.79 7.14 -8.29
C CYS A 12 -5.41 6.41 -9.57
N VAL A 13 -4.17 6.63 -10.06
CA VAL A 13 -3.67 6.04 -11.32
C VAL A 13 -3.55 4.51 -11.32
N LEU A 14 -3.69 3.88 -10.15
CA LEU A 14 -3.68 2.42 -10.05
C LEU A 14 -5.06 1.80 -10.34
N CYS A 15 -6.15 2.45 -9.91
CA CYS A 15 -7.52 1.92 -10.03
C CYS A 15 -8.48 2.76 -10.86
N ASP A 16 -8.21 4.05 -11.09
CA ASP A 16 -9.03 4.97 -11.88
C ASP A 16 -10.47 5.14 -11.32
N GLN A 17 -10.65 5.09 -9.99
CA GLN A 17 -11.97 5.11 -9.36
C GLN A 17 -12.23 6.25 -8.37
N ILE A 18 -11.27 6.52 -7.47
CA ILE A 18 -11.44 7.51 -6.41
C ILE A 18 -10.17 8.34 -6.25
N GLU A 19 -10.27 9.42 -5.48
CA GLU A 19 -9.15 10.33 -5.27
C GLU A 19 -7.92 9.63 -4.69
N GLU A 20 -6.73 9.94 -5.22
CA GLU A 20 -5.49 9.40 -4.70
C GLU A 20 -5.14 10.00 -3.32
N THR A 21 -5.22 9.19 -2.27
CA THR A 21 -4.68 9.50 -0.95
C THR A 21 -3.67 8.44 -0.52
N ALA A 22 -2.82 8.72 0.47
CA ALA A 22 -1.89 7.72 0.99
C ALA A 22 -2.63 6.48 1.53
N THR A 23 -3.70 6.68 2.30
CA THR A 23 -4.58 5.61 2.79
C THR A 23 -5.20 4.82 1.65
N HIS A 24 -5.75 5.51 0.64
CA HIS A 24 -6.30 4.80 -0.51
C HIS A 24 -5.24 3.99 -1.24
N LEU A 25 -4.12 4.61 -1.61
CA LEU A 25 -3.05 3.99 -2.37
C LEU A 25 -2.47 2.76 -1.67
N CYS A 26 -2.27 2.82 -0.35
CA CYS A 26 -1.65 1.75 0.42
C CYS A 26 -2.64 0.67 0.87
N LEU A 27 -3.86 1.04 1.27
CA LEU A 27 -4.78 0.13 1.98
C LEU A 27 -6.02 -0.23 1.15
N HIS A 28 -6.66 0.74 0.51
CA HIS A 28 -8.01 0.57 -0.05
C HIS A 28 -8.07 0.37 -1.56
N CYS A 29 -7.05 0.79 -2.30
CA CYS A 29 -6.97 0.66 -3.74
C CYS A 29 -7.14 -0.82 -4.13
N CYS A 30 -8.05 -1.14 -5.06
CA CYS A 30 -8.29 -2.52 -5.47
C CYS A 30 -7.02 -3.21 -5.95
N PHE A 31 -6.19 -2.50 -6.72
CA PHE A 31 -4.86 -2.97 -7.14
C PHE A 31 -3.96 -3.28 -5.93
N ALA A 32 -3.87 -2.37 -4.96
CA ALA A 32 -3.06 -2.59 -3.76
C ALA A 32 -3.59 -3.77 -2.92
N ARG A 33 -4.92 -3.91 -2.80
CA ARG A 33 -5.55 -5.03 -2.10
C ARG A 33 -5.24 -6.37 -2.76
N GLU A 34 -5.22 -6.45 -4.09
CA GLU A 34 -4.78 -7.65 -4.80
C GLU A 34 -3.32 -7.99 -4.49
N VAL A 35 -2.43 -6.99 -4.46
CA VAL A 35 -1.04 -7.17 -4.04
C VAL A 35 -0.98 -7.70 -2.60
N TRP A 36 -1.76 -7.15 -1.67
CA TRP A 36 -1.80 -7.64 -0.29
C TRP A 36 -2.36 -9.06 -0.17
N VAL A 37 -3.33 -9.47 -1.00
CA VAL A 37 -3.78 -10.87 -1.06
C VAL A 37 -2.64 -11.79 -1.48
N LEU A 38 -1.84 -11.40 -2.48
CA LEU A 38 -0.67 -12.17 -2.91
C LEU A 38 0.38 -12.27 -1.80
N ILE A 39 0.69 -11.16 -1.12
CA ILE A 39 1.63 -11.12 0.00
C ILE A 39 1.14 -11.96 1.18
N ARG A 40 -0.15 -11.88 1.53
CA ARG A 40 -0.77 -12.73 2.56
C ARG A 40 -0.58 -14.21 2.26
N ASN A 41 -0.81 -14.62 1.01
CA ASN A 41 -0.62 -16.02 0.61
C ASN A 41 0.86 -16.43 0.63
N TRP A 42 1.74 -15.58 0.10
CA TRP A 42 3.19 -15.84 0.07
C TRP A 42 3.82 -15.93 1.46
N THR A 43 3.32 -15.13 2.41
CA THR A 43 3.81 -15.11 3.80
C THR A 43 3.14 -16.14 4.72
N GLY A 44 2.31 -17.03 4.18
CA GLY A 44 1.62 -18.04 4.99
C GLY A 44 0.63 -17.42 5.98
N GLN A 45 -0.11 -16.38 5.55
CA GLN A 45 -1.12 -15.67 6.33
C GLN A 45 -0.58 -14.76 7.45
N LEU A 46 0.74 -14.55 7.52
CA LEU A 46 1.36 -13.71 8.55
C LEU A 46 0.95 -12.23 8.43
N ILE A 47 0.79 -11.75 7.19
CA ILE A 47 0.38 -10.37 6.90
C ILE A 47 -1.09 -10.37 6.49
N PRO A 48 -1.99 -9.68 7.22
CA PRO A 48 -3.38 -9.57 6.83
C PRO A 48 -3.53 -8.65 5.62
N VAL A 49 -4.62 -8.84 4.87
CA VAL A 49 -5.06 -7.81 3.91
C VAL A 49 -5.67 -6.67 4.73
N PRO A 50 -5.33 -5.39 4.44
CA PRO A 50 -5.99 -4.26 5.09
C PRO A 50 -7.52 -4.35 5.01
N GLY A 51 -8.17 -4.09 6.14
CA GLY A 51 -9.62 -3.93 6.21
C GLY A 51 -10.09 -2.64 5.53
N MET A 52 -11.40 -2.50 5.32
CA MET A 52 -11.98 -1.25 4.79
C MET A 52 -12.18 -0.20 5.90
N GLU A 53 -12.08 -0.63 7.15
CA GLU A 53 -12.14 0.17 8.37
C GLU A 53 -10.80 0.85 8.70
N GLU A 54 -9.75 0.62 7.92
CA GLU A 54 -8.41 1.13 8.17
C GLU A 54 -8.24 2.57 7.65
N GLU A 55 -8.36 3.56 8.52
CA GLU A 55 -8.31 4.96 8.08
C GLU A 55 -6.88 5.52 7.97
N ASP A 56 -5.93 4.91 8.68
CA ASP A 56 -4.57 5.40 8.79
C ASP A 56 -3.52 4.31 8.49
N VAL A 57 -2.52 4.69 7.68
CA VAL A 57 -1.46 3.77 7.22
C VAL A 57 -0.49 3.45 8.34
N GLU A 58 -0.16 4.41 9.20
CA GLU A 58 0.78 4.24 10.31
C GLU A 58 0.17 3.33 11.39
N ASP A 59 -1.10 3.51 11.71
CA ASP A 59 -1.81 2.65 12.67
C ASP A 59 -1.88 1.20 12.17
N TRP A 60 -2.27 0.99 10.91
CA TRP A 60 -2.29 -0.35 10.31
C TRP A 60 -0.89 -0.97 10.26
N TRP A 61 0.12 -0.16 9.94
CA TRP A 61 1.51 -0.58 9.90
C TRP A 61 2.02 -1.06 11.26
N ASN A 62 1.74 -0.30 12.31
CA ASN A 62 2.24 -0.58 13.65
C ASN A 62 1.52 -1.77 14.29
N LYS A 63 0.21 -1.91 14.06
CA LYS A 63 -0.58 -3.00 14.64
C LYS A 63 -0.33 -4.36 13.98
N THR A 64 0.03 -4.37 12.69
CA THR A 64 0.23 -5.61 11.93
C THR A 64 1.32 -6.52 12.53
N PRO A 65 2.54 -6.04 12.82
CA PRO A 65 3.59 -6.87 13.43
C PRO A 65 3.47 -6.97 14.95
N ALA A 66 2.76 -6.06 15.63
CA ALA A 66 2.69 -5.99 17.10
C ALA A 66 2.42 -7.34 17.82
N PRO A 67 1.50 -8.22 17.37
CA PRO A 67 1.22 -9.48 18.04
C PRO A 67 2.28 -10.58 17.79
N LEU A 68 3.26 -10.35 16.92
CA LEU A 68 4.24 -11.35 16.50
C LEU A 68 5.47 -11.39 17.41
N SER A 69 6.26 -12.48 17.33
CA SER A 69 7.57 -12.53 18.01
C SER A 69 8.54 -11.48 17.45
N LYS A 70 9.58 -11.09 18.21
CA LYS A 70 10.56 -10.07 17.77
C LYS A 70 11.22 -10.37 16.43
N ALA A 71 11.52 -11.65 16.15
CA ALA A 71 12.10 -12.06 14.88
C ALA A 71 11.09 -11.91 13.71
N GLN A 72 9.82 -12.28 13.95
CA GLN A 72 8.75 -12.13 12.98
C GLN A 72 8.35 -10.66 12.77
N GLN A 73 8.38 -9.83 13.81
CA GLN A 73 8.16 -8.37 13.72
C GLN A 73 9.08 -7.73 12.70
N ARG A 74 10.39 -8.02 12.79
CA ARG A 74 11.40 -7.48 11.87
C ARG A 74 11.15 -7.93 10.43
N SER A 75 10.88 -9.22 10.24
CA SER A 75 10.64 -9.79 8.91
C SER A 75 9.35 -9.24 8.28
N THR A 76 8.29 -9.12 9.09
CA THR A 76 7.00 -8.54 8.69
C THR A 76 7.15 -7.08 8.29
N ALA A 77 7.81 -6.27 9.12
CA ALA A 77 8.08 -4.87 8.79
C ALA A 77 8.86 -4.74 7.46
N ALA A 78 9.84 -5.60 7.21
CA ALA A 78 10.58 -5.59 5.94
C ALA A 78 9.68 -5.90 4.73
N VAL A 79 8.78 -6.87 4.86
CA VAL A 79 7.82 -7.21 3.79
C VAL A 79 6.80 -6.09 3.58
N LEU A 80 6.31 -5.46 4.65
CA LEU A 80 5.43 -4.29 4.56
C LEU A 80 6.11 -3.14 3.81
N MET A 81 7.37 -2.82 4.17
CA MET A 81 8.18 -1.80 3.48
C MET A 81 8.39 -2.10 2.01
N TYR A 82 8.79 -3.34 1.71
CA TYR A 82 9.03 -3.76 0.35
C TYR A 82 7.76 -3.65 -0.50
N THR A 83 6.63 -4.12 0.03
CA THR A 83 5.35 -4.10 -0.67
C THR A 83 4.87 -2.67 -0.94
N ALA A 84 4.86 -1.81 0.08
CA ALA A 84 4.47 -0.41 -0.06
C ALA A 84 5.39 0.35 -1.04
N LEU A 85 6.71 0.10 -0.98
CA LEU A 85 7.68 0.67 -1.93
C LEU A 85 7.36 0.24 -3.37
N HIS A 86 7.02 -1.02 -3.59
CA HIS A 86 6.71 -1.53 -4.93
C HIS A 86 5.37 -0.99 -5.47
N ILE A 87 4.36 -0.84 -4.62
CA ILE A 87 3.10 -0.14 -4.98
C ILE A 87 3.40 1.30 -5.40
N TRP A 88 4.20 2.03 -4.61
CA TRP A 88 4.60 3.40 -4.94
C TRP A 88 5.41 3.50 -6.23
N LYS A 89 6.33 2.55 -6.47
CA LYS A 89 7.11 2.48 -7.70
C LYS A 89 6.22 2.25 -8.93
N GLU A 90 5.23 1.36 -8.83
CA GLU A 90 4.28 1.13 -9.92
C GLU A 90 3.42 2.38 -10.19
N ARG A 91 2.92 3.03 -9.13
CA ARG A 91 2.22 4.31 -9.24
C ARG A 91 3.07 5.34 -10.00
N ASN A 92 4.33 5.51 -9.61
CA ASN A 92 5.24 6.46 -10.27
C ASN A 92 5.52 6.05 -11.72
N ARG A 93 5.68 4.75 -12.02
CA ARG A 93 5.84 4.27 -13.39
C ARG A 93 4.67 4.71 -14.27
N ARG A 94 3.43 4.54 -13.80
CA ARG A 94 2.21 4.91 -14.55
C ARG A 94 2.10 6.41 -14.78
N VAL A 95 2.49 7.23 -13.81
CA VAL A 95 2.49 8.68 -13.96
C VAL A 95 3.57 9.14 -14.94
N PHE A 96 4.82 8.76 -14.70
CA PHE A 96 5.96 9.46 -15.31
C PHE A 96 6.46 8.84 -16.61
N VAL A 97 6.27 7.54 -16.79
CA VAL A 97 6.84 6.82 -17.94
C VAL A 97 5.80 6.67 -19.05
N GLY A 98 4.50 6.80 -18.74
CA GLY A 98 3.43 6.81 -19.74
C GLY A 98 3.34 5.49 -20.49
N LYS A 99 2.62 4.52 -19.91
CA LYS A 99 2.36 3.15 -20.39
C LYS A 99 3.57 2.21 -20.39
#